data_AF-A0AAD7QY94-F1
#
_entry.id   AF-A0AAD7QY94-F1
#
_cell.length_a   1.000
_cell.length_b   1.000
_cell.length_c   1.000
_cell.angle_alpha   90.00
_cell.angle_beta   90.00
_cell.angle_gamma   90.00
#
_symmetry.space_group_name_H-M   'P 1'
#
loop_
_entity.id
_entity.type
_entity.pdbx_description
1 polymer ?
#
loop_
_entity_poly.entity_id
_entity_poly.type
_entity_poly.pdbx_seq_one_letter_code
_entity_poly.pdbx_strand_id
1 'polypeptide(L)'
;MSESKFYLIGVSGPSSSGKSTLARLLRQVLRKSFILHEDDFYKPEAEIPVVNGIEDWDCPEAIDFIALRTAIDYIKRNRKLPDNVHYKEDQNDLGTPPVSTEEADEIKKLVLGENSVAENTEFCIVDGFLLFNDDVITKQLDIKFLLRAPYESLKKRREARSGYATIEGFWVDPPGYFENIVWPGYVRAHKHLFEGEDLEGPLAPYAIEQDIRTASAIEVHMRDLLKWALEVVGEKVSEQSS
;
A
#
# COMPACT_ATOMS: atom_id res chain seq x y z
N MET A 1 -7.72 6.40 -32.35
CA MET A 1 -6.74 5.81 -31.41
C MET A 1 -7.50 5.58 -30.12
N SER A 2 -7.54 4.36 -29.58
CA SER A 2 -8.19 4.11 -28.30
C SER A 2 -7.49 4.92 -27.22
N GLU A 3 -8.25 5.61 -26.37
CA GLU A 3 -7.71 6.39 -25.27
C GLU A 3 -6.94 5.46 -24.31
N SER A 4 -5.74 5.86 -23.87
CA SER A 4 -4.96 5.12 -22.87
C SER A 4 -5.78 5.04 -21.57
N LYS A 5 -5.91 3.84 -21.00
CA LYS A 5 -6.63 3.64 -19.73
C LYS A 5 -5.72 3.99 -18.56
N PHE A 6 -6.30 4.44 -17.45
CA PHE A 6 -5.57 4.79 -16.23
C PHE A 6 -6.24 4.13 -15.03
N TYR A 7 -5.49 3.40 -14.21
CA TYR A 7 -6.00 2.77 -12.99
C TYR A 7 -5.21 3.18 -11.76
N LEU A 8 -5.92 3.33 -10.65
CA LEU A 8 -5.36 3.47 -9.32
C LEU A 8 -5.35 2.12 -8.60
N ILE A 9 -4.17 1.66 -8.20
CA ILE A 9 -3.96 0.43 -7.44
C ILE A 9 -3.62 0.82 -5.99
N GLY A 10 -4.50 0.57 -5.03
CA GLY A 10 -4.18 0.71 -3.62
C GLY A 10 -3.49 -0.55 -3.08
N VAL A 11 -2.35 -0.38 -2.44
CA VAL A 11 -1.64 -1.43 -1.70
C VAL A 11 -1.63 -1.04 -0.23
N SER A 12 -2.52 -1.66 0.54
CA SER A 12 -2.72 -1.37 1.96
C SER A 12 -2.43 -2.55 2.87
N GLY A 13 -2.46 -2.34 4.19
CA GLY A 13 -2.17 -3.34 5.21
C GLY A 13 -1.22 -2.84 6.30
N PRO A 14 -0.95 -3.67 7.33
CA PRO A 14 -0.20 -3.25 8.50
C PRO A 14 1.22 -2.78 8.17
N SER A 15 1.80 -1.94 9.04
CA SER A 15 3.22 -1.61 8.96
C SER A 15 4.07 -2.90 8.95
N SER A 16 5.11 -2.94 8.10
CA SER A 16 5.97 -4.12 7.91
C SER A 16 5.36 -5.35 7.21
N SER A 17 4.20 -5.23 6.56
CA SER A 17 3.58 -6.33 5.78
C SER A 17 4.20 -6.57 4.39
N GLY A 18 5.02 -5.64 3.88
CA GLY A 18 5.65 -5.73 2.55
C GLY A 18 4.98 -4.90 1.45
N LYS A 19 4.11 -3.94 1.80
CA LYS A 19 3.41 -3.06 0.85
C LYS A 19 4.36 -2.38 -0.15
N SER A 20 5.36 -1.66 0.34
CA SER A 20 6.32 -0.93 -0.50
C SER A 20 7.14 -1.83 -1.40
N THR A 21 7.44 -3.05 -0.93
CA THR A 21 8.09 -4.07 -1.76
C THR A 21 7.17 -4.50 -2.91
N LEU A 22 5.90 -4.82 -2.63
CA LEU A 22 4.94 -5.17 -3.67
C LEU A 22 4.70 -4.00 -4.64
N ALA A 23 4.54 -2.78 -4.13
CA ALA A 23 4.33 -1.58 -4.93
C ALA A 23 5.50 -1.34 -5.91
N ARG A 24 6.75 -1.51 -5.46
CA ARG A 24 7.93 -1.37 -6.33
C ARG A 24 8.04 -2.50 -7.36
N LEU A 25 7.71 -3.74 -6.98
CA LEU A 25 7.65 -4.88 -7.92
C LEU A 25 6.56 -4.67 -8.98
N LEU A 26 5.37 -4.22 -8.58
CA LEU A 26 4.30 -3.86 -9.51
C LEU A 26 4.75 -2.74 -10.45
N ARG A 27 5.40 -1.69 -9.92
CA ARG A 27 5.93 -0.61 -10.76
C ARG A 27 6.91 -1.12 -11.82
N GLN A 28 7.79 -2.03 -11.43
CA GLN A 28 8.79 -2.60 -12.32
C GLN A 28 8.16 -3.36 -13.49
N VAL A 29 7.16 -4.20 -13.22
CA VAL A 29 6.54 -5.05 -14.25
C VAL A 29 5.44 -4.33 -15.04
N LEU A 30 4.79 -3.32 -14.45
CA LEU A 30 3.79 -2.46 -15.07
C LEU A 30 4.44 -1.16 -15.61
N ARG A 31 5.10 -1.26 -16.76
CA ARG A 31 6.02 -0.23 -17.32
C ARG A 31 5.55 1.23 -17.36
N LYS A 32 4.24 1.51 -17.43
CA LYS A 32 3.69 2.87 -17.42
C LYS A 32 3.09 3.19 -16.06
N SER A 33 3.91 3.15 -15.01
CA SER A 33 3.43 3.36 -13.65
C SER A 33 4.36 4.17 -12.77
N PHE A 34 3.77 4.75 -11.73
CA PHE A 34 4.46 5.49 -10.68
C PHE A 34 3.78 5.21 -9.33
N ILE A 35 4.48 5.54 -8.24
CA ILE A 35 4.01 5.28 -6.87
C ILE A 35 3.73 6.60 -6.16
N LEU A 36 2.59 6.68 -5.47
CA LEU A 36 2.29 7.68 -4.46
C LEU A 36 2.37 7.00 -3.10
N HIS A 37 3.20 7.52 -2.19
CA HIS A 37 3.34 6.99 -0.83
C HIS A 37 2.50 7.81 0.14
N GLU A 38 1.68 7.15 0.96
CA GLU A 38 0.91 7.77 2.06
C GLU A 38 1.84 8.42 3.08
N ASP A 39 3.02 7.83 3.30
CA ASP A 39 4.05 8.33 4.22
C ASP A 39 4.60 9.71 3.80
N ASP A 40 4.46 10.13 2.53
CA ASP A 40 4.81 11.50 2.11
C ASP A 40 3.81 12.56 2.64
N PHE A 41 2.72 12.13 3.30
CA PHE A 41 1.64 12.97 3.84
C PHE A 41 1.56 12.95 5.38
N TYR A 42 2.62 12.53 6.08
CA TYR A 42 2.70 12.77 7.52
C TYR A 42 2.61 14.26 7.85
N LYS A 43 1.92 14.57 8.94
CA LYS A 43 1.93 15.91 9.53
C LYS A 43 3.31 16.24 10.13
N PRO A 44 3.61 17.52 10.36
CA PRO A 44 4.80 17.92 11.10
C PRO A 44 4.88 17.26 12.48
N GLU A 45 6.09 17.07 13.00
CA GLU A 45 6.34 16.34 14.26
C GLU A 45 5.56 16.94 15.44
N ALA A 46 5.46 18.27 15.48
CA ALA A 46 4.70 19.01 16.49
C ALA A 46 3.17 18.76 16.46
N GLU A 47 2.65 18.18 15.38
CA GLU A 47 1.23 17.86 15.20
C GLU A 47 0.94 16.35 15.36
N ILE A 48 1.97 15.53 15.54
CA ILE A 48 1.80 14.09 15.75
C ILE A 48 1.15 13.84 17.11
N PRO A 49 0.07 13.04 17.18
CA PRO A 49 -0.57 12.70 18.45
C PRO A 49 0.39 12.02 19.41
N VAL A 50 0.17 12.22 20.71
CA VAL A 50 0.99 11.58 21.75
C VAL A 50 0.13 10.66 22.59
N VAL A 51 0.52 9.39 22.69
CA VAL A 51 -0.12 8.37 23.50
C VAL A 51 0.86 7.92 24.58
N ASN A 52 0.49 8.10 25.85
CA ASN A 52 1.32 7.76 27.00
C ASN A 52 2.73 8.38 26.98
N GLY A 53 2.87 9.59 26.41
CA GLY A 53 4.14 10.30 26.30
C GLY A 53 5.03 9.87 25.14
N ILE A 54 4.49 9.10 24.18
CA ILE A 54 5.18 8.70 22.95
C ILE A 54 4.35 9.13 21.74
N GLU A 55 4.99 9.68 20.72
CA GLU A 55 4.39 10.05 19.44
C GLU A 55 3.79 8.83 18.73
N ASP A 56 2.51 8.87 18.38
CA ASP A 56 1.79 7.83 17.63
C ASP A 56 1.78 8.17 16.14
N TRP A 57 2.81 7.72 15.44
CA TRP A 57 2.93 7.86 13.99
C TRP A 57 1.99 6.90 13.23
N ASP A 58 1.50 5.83 13.86
CA ASP A 58 0.79 4.74 13.18
C ASP A 58 -0.75 4.90 13.37
N CYS A 59 -1.26 6.14 13.32
CA CYS A 59 -2.68 6.48 13.47
C CYS A 59 -3.22 7.44 12.39
N PRO A 60 -4.54 7.46 12.13
CA PRO A 60 -5.14 8.36 11.14
C PRO A 60 -4.87 9.85 11.39
N GLU A 61 -4.78 10.25 12.66
CA GLU A 61 -4.54 11.63 13.03
C GLU A 61 -3.13 12.12 12.69
N ALA A 62 -2.17 11.22 12.45
CA ALA A 62 -0.81 11.55 12.01
C ALA A 62 -0.72 11.89 10.51
N ILE A 63 -1.73 11.52 9.71
CA ILE A 63 -1.74 11.71 8.25
C ILE A 63 -2.60 12.91 7.86
N ASP A 64 -2.11 13.74 6.94
CA ASP A 64 -2.92 14.75 6.26
C ASP A 64 -3.74 14.12 5.13
N PHE A 65 -4.87 13.54 5.49
CA PHE A 65 -5.83 12.97 4.53
C PHE A 65 -6.39 14.00 3.55
N ILE A 66 -6.44 15.29 3.89
CA ILE A 66 -6.92 16.32 2.96
C ILE A 66 -5.90 16.50 1.83
N ALA A 67 -4.61 16.60 2.17
CA ALA A 67 -3.54 16.66 1.19
C ALA A 67 -3.45 15.38 0.34
N LEU A 68 -3.57 14.20 0.96
CA LEU A 68 -3.55 12.91 0.24
C LEU A 68 -4.73 12.78 -0.73
N ARG A 69 -5.96 13.09 -0.30
CA ARG A 69 -7.14 13.12 -1.19
C ARG A 69 -6.93 14.09 -2.36
N THR A 70 -6.38 15.28 -2.09
CA THR A 70 -6.11 16.29 -3.13
C THR A 70 -5.08 15.80 -4.14
N ALA A 71 -4.04 15.09 -3.69
CA ALA A 71 -3.03 14.49 -4.55
C ALA A 71 -3.63 13.38 -5.44
N ILE A 72 -4.45 12.49 -4.88
CA ILE A 72 -5.13 11.43 -5.64
C ILE A 72 -6.08 12.04 -6.69
N ASP A 73 -6.88 13.04 -6.30
CA ASP A 73 -7.75 13.79 -7.21
C ASP A 73 -6.97 14.41 -8.38
N TYR A 74 -5.81 15.01 -8.09
CA TYR A 74 -4.91 15.56 -9.11
C TYR A 74 -4.39 14.46 -10.03
N ILE A 75 -3.95 13.33 -9.49
CA ILE A 75 -3.43 12.19 -10.24
C ILE A 75 -4.49 11.63 -11.19
N LYS A 76 -5.74 11.48 -10.75
CA LYS A 76 -6.83 11.00 -11.65
C LYS A 76 -7.05 11.91 -12.85
N ARG A 77 -6.89 13.22 -12.68
CA ARG A 77 -7.10 14.21 -13.75
C ARG A 77 -5.88 14.36 -14.66
N ASN A 78 -4.68 14.24 -14.11
CA ASN A 78 -3.44 14.61 -14.81
C ASN A 78 -2.53 13.41 -15.15
N ARG A 79 -2.81 12.22 -14.60
CA ARG A 79 -2.03 10.98 -14.79
C ARG A 79 -0.54 11.12 -14.46
N LYS A 80 -0.23 12.01 -13.52
CA LYS A 80 1.11 12.24 -13.00
C LYS A 80 1.02 12.69 -11.56
N LEU A 81 2.12 12.52 -10.84
CA LEU A 81 2.21 13.00 -9.46
C LEU A 81 2.20 14.55 -9.40
N PRO A 82 1.68 15.17 -8.32
CA PRO A 82 1.66 16.63 -8.17
C PRO A 82 3.04 17.24 -7.92
N ASP A 83 3.42 18.31 -8.61
CA ASP A 83 4.78 18.88 -8.52
C ASP A 83 5.21 19.32 -7.10
N ASN A 84 4.26 19.48 -6.17
CA ASN A 84 4.47 19.88 -4.78
C ASN A 84 4.63 18.74 -3.77
N VAL A 85 4.49 17.47 -4.17
CA VAL A 85 4.73 16.33 -3.28
C VAL A 85 6.23 15.98 -3.32
N HIS A 86 6.89 16.02 -2.17
CA HIS A 86 8.29 15.62 -2.05
C HIS A 86 8.36 14.11 -1.88
N TYR A 87 8.60 13.38 -2.98
CA TYR A 87 8.69 11.91 -3.02
C TYR A 87 9.94 11.38 -2.32
N LYS A 88 9.99 11.51 -1.00
CA LYS A 88 11.14 11.08 -0.20
C LYS A 88 11.09 9.57 -0.02
N GLU A 89 9.89 9.02 0.20
CA GLU A 89 9.74 7.60 0.52
C GLU A 89 10.16 6.67 -0.64
N ASP A 90 9.93 7.12 -1.87
CA ASP A 90 10.33 6.34 -3.04
C ASP A 90 11.85 6.20 -3.19
N GLN A 91 12.63 7.08 -2.54
CA GLN A 91 14.09 7.08 -2.56
C GLN A 91 14.71 6.18 -1.47
N ASN A 92 13.91 5.69 -0.51
CA ASN A 92 14.41 4.86 0.57
C ASN A 92 14.93 3.52 0.04
N ASP A 93 16.08 3.07 0.57
CA ASP A 93 16.61 1.74 0.27
C ASP A 93 15.82 0.69 1.07
N LEU A 94 15.17 -0.24 0.35
CA LEU A 94 14.49 -1.39 0.97
C LEU A 94 15.42 -2.61 1.10
N GLY A 95 16.70 -2.44 0.77
CA GLY A 95 17.68 -3.52 0.67
C GLY A 95 17.46 -4.38 -0.57
N THR A 96 18.07 -5.57 -0.55
CA THR A 96 17.95 -6.53 -1.65
C THR A 96 16.49 -6.98 -1.81
N PRO A 97 15.86 -6.78 -2.99
CA PRO A 97 14.50 -7.23 -3.22
C PRO A 97 14.37 -8.75 -3.03
N PRO A 98 13.29 -9.25 -2.42
CA PRO A 98 13.07 -10.68 -2.22
C PRO A 98 12.71 -11.44 -3.51
N VAL A 99 12.49 -10.72 -4.61
CA VAL A 99 12.20 -11.24 -5.95
C VAL A 99 13.12 -10.50 -6.92
N SER A 100 13.87 -11.21 -7.75
CA SER A 100 14.80 -10.58 -8.71
C SER A 100 14.06 -9.93 -9.87
N THR A 101 14.77 -9.12 -10.65
CA THR A 101 14.18 -8.46 -11.83
C THR A 101 13.69 -9.48 -12.85
N GLU A 102 14.53 -10.49 -13.10
CA GLU A 102 14.26 -11.58 -14.05
C GLU A 102 13.07 -12.41 -13.59
N GLU A 103 13.00 -12.74 -12.30
CA GLU A 103 11.89 -13.50 -11.72
C GLU A 103 10.56 -12.73 -11.81
N ALA A 104 10.57 -11.42 -11.52
CA ALA A 104 9.39 -10.58 -11.64
C ALA A 104 8.89 -10.50 -13.10
N ASP A 105 9.81 -10.35 -14.06
CA ASP A 105 9.49 -10.34 -15.49
C ASP A 105 8.95 -11.70 -15.99
N GLU A 106 9.49 -12.81 -15.49
CA GLU A 106 8.97 -14.15 -15.76
C GLU A 106 7.54 -14.33 -15.25
N ILE A 107 7.25 -13.88 -14.04
CA ILE A 107 5.90 -13.93 -13.46
C ILE A 107 4.94 -13.06 -14.29
N LYS A 108 5.34 -11.84 -14.65
CA LYS A 108 4.55 -10.96 -15.51
C LYS A 108 4.22 -11.63 -16.84
N LYS A 109 5.22 -12.23 -17.50
CA LYS A 109 5.03 -12.94 -18.77
C LYS A 109 4.08 -14.13 -18.62
N LEU A 110 4.18 -14.87 -17.53
CA LEU A 110 3.32 -16.02 -17.25
C LEU A 110 1.85 -15.62 -17.04
N VAL A 111 1.61 -14.53 -16.30
CA VAL A 111 0.27 -14.11 -15.87
C VAL A 111 -0.42 -13.23 -16.90
N LEU A 112 0.28 -12.22 -17.43
CA LEU A 112 -0.30 -11.20 -18.30
C LEU A 112 0.00 -11.44 -19.79
N GLY A 113 0.99 -12.29 -20.12
CA GLY A 113 1.47 -12.49 -21.47
C GLY A 113 2.42 -11.39 -21.98
N GLU A 114 3.02 -11.60 -23.15
CA GLU A 114 4.00 -10.66 -23.74
C GLU A 114 3.38 -9.37 -24.29
N ASN A 115 2.11 -9.41 -24.74
CA ASN A 115 1.38 -8.27 -25.33
C ASN A 115 0.10 -7.98 -24.52
N SER A 116 0.24 -7.86 -23.20
CA SER A 116 -0.90 -7.70 -22.29
C SER A 116 -1.69 -6.39 -22.55
N VAL A 117 -2.98 -6.38 -22.23
CA VAL A 117 -3.82 -5.17 -22.22
C VAL A 117 -3.21 -4.08 -21.29
N ALA A 118 -2.37 -4.47 -20.34
CA ALA A 118 -1.63 -3.55 -19.49
C ALA A 118 -0.58 -2.70 -20.24
N GLU A 119 -0.17 -3.03 -21.46
CA GLU A 119 0.83 -2.25 -22.21
C GLU A 119 0.31 -0.88 -22.71
N ASN A 120 -0.99 -0.79 -22.96
CA ASN A 120 -1.69 0.46 -23.26
C ASN A 120 -2.46 1.02 -22.05
N THR A 121 -2.05 0.61 -20.85
CA THR A 121 -2.63 1.06 -19.59
C THR A 121 -1.56 1.74 -18.75
N GLU A 122 -1.92 2.87 -18.18
CA GLU A 122 -1.14 3.61 -17.20
C GLU A 122 -1.65 3.28 -15.79
N PHE A 123 -0.75 3.26 -14.81
CA PHE A 123 -1.12 2.94 -13.43
C PHE A 123 -0.52 3.96 -12.47
N CYS A 124 -1.26 4.30 -11.43
CA CYS A 124 -0.68 4.84 -10.22
C CYS A 124 -0.91 3.85 -9.09
N ILE A 125 0.18 3.49 -8.41
CA ILE A 125 0.15 2.62 -7.25
C ILE A 125 0.18 3.53 -6.02
N VAL A 126 -0.84 3.42 -5.17
CA VAL A 126 -0.93 4.14 -3.90
C VAL A 126 -0.52 3.17 -2.80
N ASP A 127 0.64 3.39 -2.20
CA ASP A 127 1.19 2.59 -1.09
C ASP A 127 0.91 3.30 0.23
N GLY A 128 0.17 2.66 1.14
CA GLY A 128 -0.19 3.29 2.41
C GLY A 128 -0.81 2.31 3.39
N PHE A 129 -0.60 2.50 4.69
CA PHE A 129 -1.11 1.59 5.71
C PHE A 129 -2.54 1.94 6.16
N LEU A 130 -3.09 3.08 5.78
CA LEU A 130 -4.43 3.54 6.17
C LEU A 130 -5.39 3.81 5.01
N LEU A 131 -5.06 3.43 3.78
CA LEU A 131 -5.85 3.75 2.58
C LEU A 131 -7.34 3.38 2.65
N PHE A 132 -7.72 2.36 3.43
CA PHE A 132 -9.11 1.91 3.60
C PHE A 132 -9.81 2.48 4.84
N ASN A 133 -9.18 3.43 5.53
CA ASN A 133 -9.78 4.18 6.64
C ASN A 133 -10.43 5.49 6.18
N ASP A 134 -10.36 5.78 4.88
CA ASP A 134 -10.94 6.96 4.27
C ASP A 134 -11.81 6.55 3.07
N ASP A 135 -13.12 6.72 3.19
CA ASP A 135 -14.10 6.36 2.17
C ASP A 135 -13.85 7.09 0.84
N VAL A 136 -13.35 8.33 0.89
CA VAL A 136 -13.12 9.13 -0.31
C VAL A 136 -11.95 8.56 -1.08
N ILE A 137 -10.86 8.21 -0.39
CA ILE A 137 -9.71 7.54 -1.00
C ILE A 137 -10.11 6.16 -1.51
N THR A 138 -10.77 5.35 -0.66
CA THR A 138 -11.16 3.97 -1.00
C THR A 138 -11.99 3.92 -2.28
N LYS A 139 -12.99 4.80 -2.43
CA LYS A 139 -13.86 4.86 -3.62
C LYS A 139 -13.13 5.33 -4.89
N GLN A 140 -11.98 5.99 -4.76
CA GLN A 140 -11.21 6.43 -5.90
C GLN A 140 -10.31 5.34 -6.49
N LEU A 141 -9.97 4.33 -5.70
CA LEU A 141 -9.10 3.21 -6.09
C LEU A 141 -9.88 2.17 -6.92
N ASP A 142 -9.28 1.75 -8.04
CA ASP A 142 -9.87 0.79 -8.96
C ASP A 142 -9.52 -0.66 -8.60
N ILE A 143 -8.32 -0.88 -8.07
CA ILE A 143 -7.83 -2.19 -7.58
C ILE A 143 -7.36 -1.99 -6.14
N LYS A 144 -7.81 -2.83 -5.21
CA LYS A 144 -7.60 -2.63 -3.76
C LYS A 144 -7.01 -3.88 -3.12
N PHE A 145 -5.72 -3.84 -2.81
CA PHE A 145 -5.02 -4.91 -2.12
C PHE A 145 -4.91 -4.62 -0.63
N LEU A 146 -5.31 -5.57 0.21
CA LEU A 146 -5.02 -5.60 1.64
C LEU A 146 -4.02 -6.71 1.92
N LEU A 147 -2.75 -6.33 2.15
CA LEU A 147 -1.71 -7.25 2.60
C LEU A 147 -1.92 -7.57 4.07
N ARG A 148 -1.53 -8.78 4.44
CA ARG A 148 -1.61 -9.31 5.80
C ARG A 148 -0.27 -9.94 6.16
N ALA A 149 -0.03 -10.09 7.46
CA ALA A 149 0.97 -10.99 8.01
C ALA A 149 0.64 -11.23 9.50
N PRO A 150 1.08 -12.36 10.09
CA PRO A 150 0.93 -12.63 11.51
C PRO A 150 1.60 -11.56 12.37
N TYR A 151 1.02 -11.31 13.55
CA TYR A 151 1.55 -10.38 14.55
C TYR A 151 3.06 -10.52 14.76
N GLU A 152 3.54 -11.74 14.99
CA GLU A 152 4.96 -12.02 15.26
C GLU A 152 5.87 -11.65 14.08
N SER A 153 5.42 -11.91 12.84
CA SER A 153 6.15 -11.55 11.63
C SER A 153 6.24 -10.03 11.47
N LEU A 154 5.14 -9.31 11.72
CA LEU A 154 5.09 -7.85 11.66
C LEU A 154 5.97 -7.21 12.73
N LYS A 155 5.85 -7.68 13.98
CA LYS A 155 6.65 -7.23 15.12
C LYS A 155 8.14 -7.38 14.83
N LYS A 156 8.57 -8.60 14.48
CA LYS A 156 9.97 -8.91 14.20
C LYS A 156 10.54 -8.01 13.10
N ARG A 157 9.76 -7.73 12.05
CA ARG A 157 10.19 -6.86 10.95
C ARG A 157 10.22 -5.38 11.36
N ARG A 158 9.27 -4.90 12.15
CA ARG A 158 9.24 -3.51 12.65
C ARG A 158 10.44 -3.26 13.57
N GLU A 159 10.67 -4.13 14.55
CA GLU A 159 11.78 -4.02 15.50
C GLU A 159 13.16 -4.13 14.84
N ALA A 160 13.25 -4.75 13.66
CA ALA A 160 14.48 -4.85 12.88
C ALA A 160 14.78 -3.60 12.02
N ARG A 161 13.87 -2.62 11.94
CA ARG A 161 14.12 -1.38 11.19
C ARG A 161 15.11 -0.50 11.94
N SER A 162 16.04 0.11 11.21
CA SER A 162 17.06 1.02 11.77
C SER A 162 16.50 2.37 12.22
N GLY A 163 15.29 2.71 11.78
CA GLY A 163 14.60 3.97 12.05
C GLY A 163 13.96 4.54 10.80
N TYR A 164 13.41 5.74 10.90
CA TYR A 164 12.60 6.41 9.88
C TYR A 164 13.08 7.84 9.71
N ALA A 165 13.19 8.31 8.46
CA ALA A 165 13.40 9.73 8.21
C ALA A 165 12.08 10.48 8.47
N THR A 166 12.12 11.53 9.28
CA THR A 166 10.98 12.43 9.47
C THR A 166 11.21 13.75 8.74
N ILE A 167 10.22 14.65 8.77
CA ILE A 167 10.39 16.00 8.21
C ILE A 167 11.49 16.76 8.96
N GLU A 168 11.63 16.53 10.26
CA GLU A 168 12.47 17.32 11.17
C GLU A 168 13.75 16.57 11.62
N GLY A 169 13.88 15.27 11.32
CA GLY A 169 15.05 14.48 11.69
C GLY A 169 14.93 12.99 11.39
N PHE A 170 15.23 12.17 12.40
CA PHE A 170 15.26 10.72 12.32
C PHE A 170 14.62 10.11 13.56
N TRP A 171 13.60 9.28 13.35
CA TRP A 171 12.85 8.61 14.40
C TRP A 171 13.33 7.16 14.57
N VAL A 172 13.44 6.70 15.81
CA VAL A 172 13.67 5.30 16.15
C VAL A 172 12.60 4.88 17.14
N ASP A 173 11.89 3.81 16.81
CA ASP A 173 10.84 3.26 17.67
C ASP A 173 11.41 2.97 19.07
N PRO A 174 10.82 3.51 20.15
CA PRO A 174 11.24 3.19 21.50
C PRO A 174 10.92 1.72 21.86
N PRO A 175 11.55 1.14 22.90
CA PRO A 175 11.24 -0.22 23.33
C PRO A 175 9.75 -0.42 23.61
N GLY A 176 9.16 -1.47 23.03
CA GLY A 176 7.73 -1.78 23.17
C GLY A 176 6.79 -0.94 22.32
N TYR A 177 7.29 -0.09 21.41
CA TYR A 177 6.46 0.76 20.57
C TYR A 177 5.50 -0.04 19.70
N PHE A 178 5.93 -1.19 19.16
CA PHE A 178 5.06 -2.00 18.31
C PHE A 178 3.83 -2.51 19.07
N GLU A 179 4.04 -3.08 20.26
CA GLU A 179 2.97 -3.68 21.06
C GLU A 179 2.05 -2.63 21.69
N ASN A 180 2.62 -1.49 22.08
CA ASN A 180 1.89 -0.48 22.82
C ASN A 180 1.21 0.56 21.92
N ILE A 181 1.72 0.80 20.72
CA ILE A 181 1.28 1.86 19.81
C ILE A 181 0.85 1.28 18.46
N VAL A 182 1.79 0.72 17.70
CA VAL A 182 1.57 0.29 16.29
C VAL A 182 0.45 -0.74 16.16
N TRP A 183 0.53 -1.84 16.92
CA TRP A 183 -0.41 -2.94 16.81
C TRP A 183 -1.81 -2.56 17.29
N PRO A 184 -2.00 -1.91 18.47
CA PRO A 184 -3.29 -1.38 18.86
C PRO A 184 -3.86 -0.38 17.84
N GLY A 185 -3.02 0.48 17.24
CA GLY A 185 -3.40 1.39 16.16
C GLY A 185 -3.93 0.64 14.94
N TYR A 186 -3.18 -0.35 14.46
CA TYR A 186 -3.60 -1.21 13.35
C TYR A 186 -4.93 -1.91 13.63
N VAL A 187 -5.09 -2.51 14.82
CA VAL A 187 -6.34 -3.19 15.22
C VAL A 187 -7.51 -2.21 15.20
N ARG A 188 -7.36 -1.02 15.82
CA ARG A 188 -8.42 -0.01 15.85
C ARG A 188 -8.82 0.43 14.44
N ALA A 189 -7.84 0.66 13.58
CA ALA A 189 -8.05 1.12 12.21
C ALA A 189 -8.67 0.02 11.32
N HIS A 190 -8.26 -1.24 11.43
CA HIS A 190 -8.57 -2.25 10.41
C HIS A 190 -9.57 -3.32 10.82
N LYS A 191 -9.90 -3.48 12.11
CA LYS A 191 -10.77 -4.59 12.57
C LYS A 191 -12.13 -4.63 11.86
N HIS A 192 -12.66 -3.47 11.46
CA HIS A 192 -13.94 -3.36 10.75
C HIS A 192 -13.92 -3.99 9.34
N LEU A 193 -12.73 -4.24 8.78
CA LEU A 193 -12.55 -4.91 7.48
C LEU A 193 -12.68 -6.43 7.57
N PHE A 194 -12.80 -7.01 8.77
CA PHE A 194 -12.79 -8.46 8.98
C PHE A 194 -14.03 -8.95 9.73
N GLU A 195 -14.49 -10.16 9.40
CA GLU A 195 -15.64 -10.77 10.06
C GLU A 195 -15.39 -10.95 11.56
N GLY A 196 -16.36 -10.54 12.38
CA GLY A 196 -16.25 -10.64 13.83
C GLY A 196 -15.11 -9.83 14.44
N GLU A 197 -14.55 -8.87 13.71
CA GLU A 197 -13.36 -8.09 14.10
C GLU A 197 -12.08 -8.95 14.27
N ASP A 198 -12.05 -10.16 13.68
CA ASP A 198 -10.89 -11.06 13.70
C ASP A 198 -9.95 -10.76 12.53
N LEU A 199 -8.82 -10.09 12.81
CA LEU A 199 -7.80 -9.71 11.82
C LEU A 199 -7.14 -10.91 11.13
N GLU A 200 -7.29 -12.14 11.64
CA GLU A 200 -6.84 -13.39 11.02
C GLU A 200 -7.97 -14.11 10.27
N GLY A 201 -9.21 -13.67 10.46
CA GLY A 201 -10.40 -14.17 9.79
C GLY A 201 -10.57 -13.73 8.33
N PRO A 202 -11.70 -14.09 7.69
CA PRO A 202 -12.06 -13.60 6.37
C PRO A 202 -12.44 -12.11 6.40
N LEU A 203 -12.46 -11.49 5.21
CA LEU A 203 -12.93 -10.11 5.06
C LEU A 203 -14.42 -9.99 5.39
N ALA A 204 -14.80 -8.93 6.08
CA ALA A 204 -16.19 -8.60 6.36
C ALA A 204 -16.97 -8.31 5.06
N PRO A 205 -18.30 -8.50 5.05
CA PRO A 205 -19.15 -8.16 3.91
C PRO A 205 -18.94 -6.73 3.38
N TYR A 206 -18.73 -5.76 4.28
CA TYR A 206 -18.41 -4.38 3.92
C TYR A 206 -17.14 -4.27 3.06
N ALA A 207 -16.04 -4.93 3.46
CA ALA A 207 -14.78 -4.88 2.72
C ALA A 207 -14.91 -5.56 1.34
N ILE A 208 -15.68 -6.66 1.27
CA ILE A 208 -15.99 -7.35 0.02
C ILE A 208 -16.81 -6.45 -0.92
N GLU A 209 -17.80 -5.72 -0.39
CA GLU A 209 -18.62 -4.77 -1.17
C GLU A 209 -17.77 -3.62 -1.75
N GLN A 210 -16.71 -3.22 -1.05
CA GLN A 210 -15.74 -2.24 -1.57
C GLN A 210 -14.75 -2.84 -2.60
N ASP A 211 -14.83 -4.13 -2.94
CA ASP A 211 -13.87 -4.88 -3.77
C ASP A 211 -12.43 -4.82 -3.20
N ILE A 212 -12.31 -4.81 -1.86
CA ILE A 212 -11.03 -5.01 -1.18
C ILE A 212 -10.67 -6.50 -1.26
N ARG A 213 -9.45 -6.78 -1.73
CA ARG A 213 -8.96 -8.14 -1.95
C ARG A 213 -7.73 -8.41 -1.09
N THR A 214 -7.69 -9.59 -0.47
CA THR A 214 -6.51 -10.12 0.24
C THR A 214 -6.08 -11.42 -0.42
N ALA A 215 -4.79 -11.74 -0.37
CA ALA A 215 -4.32 -13.06 -0.75
C ALA A 215 -4.95 -14.14 0.15
N SER A 216 -4.98 -15.38 -0.33
CA SER A 216 -5.68 -16.51 0.32
C SER A 216 -5.11 -16.91 1.67
N ALA A 217 -3.84 -16.61 1.93
CA ALA A 217 -3.18 -16.83 3.21
C ALA A 217 -2.77 -15.50 3.85
N ILE A 218 -2.69 -15.50 5.18
CA ILE A 218 -2.30 -14.33 5.99
C ILE A 218 -0.85 -13.96 5.73
N GLU A 219 0.03 -14.93 5.46
CA GLU A 219 1.41 -14.67 5.03
C GLU A 219 1.69 -15.43 3.74
N VAL A 220 2.13 -14.70 2.73
CA VAL A 220 2.43 -15.23 1.40
C VAL A 220 3.84 -14.82 1.02
N HIS A 221 4.60 -15.73 0.42
CA HIS A 221 5.90 -15.39 -0.13
C HIS A 221 5.76 -14.31 -1.21
N MET A 222 6.67 -13.33 -1.23
CA MET A 222 6.54 -12.16 -2.11
C MET A 222 6.39 -12.54 -3.60
N ARG A 223 7.02 -13.63 -4.04
CA ARG A 223 6.86 -14.20 -5.39
C ARG A 223 5.40 -14.54 -5.70
N ASP A 224 4.74 -15.28 -4.81
CA ASP A 224 3.36 -15.71 -4.98
C ASP A 224 2.38 -14.54 -4.80
N LEU A 225 2.71 -13.59 -3.92
CA LEU A 225 1.94 -12.37 -3.72
C LEU A 225 1.96 -11.49 -4.98
N LEU A 226 3.13 -11.32 -5.61
CA LEU A 226 3.25 -10.61 -6.89
C LEU A 226 2.44 -11.29 -7.99
N LYS A 227 2.53 -12.63 -8.08
CA LYS A 227 1.74 -13.40 -9.05
C LYS A 227 0.25 -13.16 -8.88
N TRP A 228 -0.27 -13.33 -7.65
CA TRP A 228 -1.68 -13.09 -7.33
C TRP A 228 -2.11 -11.65 -7.65
N ALA A 229 -1.30 -10.66 -7.28
CA ALA A 229 -1.61 -9.26 -7.55
C ALA A 229 -1.71 -9.00 -9.07
N LEU A 230 -0.83 -9.59 -9.87
CA LEU A 230 -0.88 -9.48 -11.34
C LEU A 230 -2.09 -10.19 -11.94
N GLU A 231 -2.53 -11.32 -11.37
CA GLU A 231 -3.76 -12.00 -11.81
C GLU A 231 -4.98 -11.09 -11.62
N VAL A 232 -5.08 -10.44 -10.45
CA VAL A 232 -6.15 -9.47 -10.15
C VAL A 232 -6.07 -8.25 -11.06
N VAL A 233 -4.87 -7.70 -11.30
CA VAL A 233 -4.69 -6.58 -12.25
C VAL A 233 -5.15 -7.00 -13.65
N GLY A 234 -4.77 -8.19 -14.11
CA GLY A 234 -5.15 -8.73 -15.41
C GLY A 234 -6.67 -8.89 -15.58
N GLU A 235 -7.34 -9.41 -14.55
CA GLU A 235 -8.81 -9.50 -14.47
C GLU A 235 -9.45 -8.13 -14.65
N LYS A 236 -9.07 -7.15 -13.83
CA LYS A 236 -9.70 -5.81 -13.84
C LYS A 236 -9.46 -5.03 -15.12
N VAL A 237 -8.25 -5.11 -15.67
CA VAL A 237 -7.92 -4.44 -16.93
C VAL A 237 -8.70 -5.06 -18.10
N SER A 238 -9.01 -6.36 -18.04
CA SER A 238 -9.77 -7.08 -19.07
C SER A 238 -11.28 -6.81 -18.99
N GLU A 239 -11.86 -6.77 -17.78
CA GLU A 239 -13.29 -6.50 -17.55
C GLU A 239 -13.77 -5.20 -18.20
N GLN A 240 -12.98 -4.13 -18.13
CA GLN A 240 -13.37 -2.84 -18.71
C GLN A 240 -13.01 -2.69 -20.20
N SER A 241 -12.36 -3.69 -20.79
CA SER A 241 -11.98 -3.69 -22.22
C SER A 241 -13.02 -4.35 -23.12
N SER A 242 -14.05 -4.96 -22.51
CA SER A 242 -15.23 -5.54 -23.16
C SER A 242 -16.41 -4.58 -23.09
#